data_AF-A0A1D9Q1Y9-F1
#
_entry.id   AF-A0A1D9Q1Y9-F1
#
_cell.length_a   1.000
_cell.length_b   1.000
_cell.length_c   1.000
_cell.angle_alpha   90.00
_cell.angle_beta   90.00
_cell.angle_gamma   90.00
#
_symmetry.space_group_name_H-M   'P 1'
#
loop_
_entity.id
_entity.type
_entity.pdbx_description
1 polymer ?
#
loop_
_entity_poly.entity_id
_entity_poly.type
_entity_poly.pdbx_seq_one_letter_code
_entity_poly.pdbx_strand_id
1 'polypeptide(L)'
;MDGTTPRIESRANSYNLTKLEEEVLIQYIIDMDKRGFVPKLNGVEDIANYILESWGAKKAKYGIVDSDFYNFDEIGFMMGIICSGIIITNAERNSRSKAIQPGNREWATAIIYGNGEGETIPPFLIVQGQVHLFNWYTETDFPADWAIKPTSNE
;
A
#
# COMPACT_ATOMS: atom_id res chain seq x y z
N MET A 1 1.44 -10.56 -20.27
CA MET A 1 2.48 -11.61 -20.14
C MET A 1 3.04 -11.36 -18.78
N ASP A 2 2.45 -12.00 -17.79
CA ASP A 2 2.53 -11.50 -16.42
C ASP A 2 3.50 -12.40 -15.73
N GLY A 3 4.75 -11.94 -15.70
CA GLY A 3 5.77 -12.58 -14.90
C GLY A 3 5.32 -12.44 -13.46
N THR A 4 4.90 -13.56 -12.85
CA THR A 4 4.93 -13.69 -11.39
C THR A 4 6.31 -13.22 -10.97
N THR A 5 6.39 -12.19 -10.12
CA THR A 5 7.67 -11.71 -9.60
C THR A 5 8.38 -12.94 -9.04
N PRO A 6 9.57 -13.29 -9.55
CA PRO A 6 10.26 -14.49 -9.13
C PRO A 6 10.32 -14.54 -7.62
N ARG A 7 10.15 -15.73 -7.02
CA ARG A 7 10.15 -15.87 -5.55
C ARG A 7 11.42 -15.30 -4.89
N ILE A 8 12.50 -15.17 -5.66
CA ILE A 8 13.76 -14.50 -5.29
C ILE A 8 13.61 -12.99 -5.07
N GLU A 9 12.72 -12.34 -5.80
CA GLU A 9 12.41 -10.91 -5.71
C GLU A 9 11.26 -10.63 -4.73
N SER A 10 10.47 -11.65 -4.36
CA SER A 10 9.44 -11.55 -3.33
C SER A 10 10.02 -11.68 -1.93
N ARG A 11 9.75 -10.69 -1.07
CA ARG A 11 10.14 -10.70 0.34
C ARG A 11 9.52 -11.90 1.07
N ALA A 12 10.34 -12.66 1.79
CA ALA A 12 9.82 -13.76 2.60
C ALA A 12 9.09 -13.23 3.85
N ASN A 13 8.08 -13.95 4.33
CA ASN A 13 7.37 -13.57 5.56
C ASN A 13 8.19 -13.81 6.85
N SER A 14 9.39 -14.40 6.73
CA SER A 14 10.24 -14.80 7.85
C SER A 14 11.34 -13.80 8.21
N TYR A 15 11.32 -12.58 7.66
CA TYR A 15 12.28 -11.54 8.02
C TYR A 15 11.87 -10.90 9.35
N ASN A 16 12.80 -10.82 10.30
CA ASN A 16 12.56 -10.21 11.62
C ASN A 16 12.67 -8.69 11.61
N LEU A 17 13.43 -8.13 10.66
CA LEU A 17 13.57 -6.68 10.48
C LEU A 17 12.55 -6.18 9.45
N THR A 18 12.07 -4.96 9.60
CA THR A 18 11.32 -4.21 8.59
C THR A 18 12.26 -3.66 7.52
N LYS A 19 11.73 -3.21 6.36
CA LYS A 19 12.56 -2.62 5.29
C LYS A 19 13.40 -1.44 5.80
N LEU A 20 12.80 -0.58 6.63
CA LEU A 20 13.48 0.56 7.22
C LEU A 20 14.60 0.13 8.18
N GLU A 21 14.35 -0.91 8.99
CA GLU A 21 15.38 -1.44 9.90
C GLU A 21 16.53 -2.12 9.13
N GLU A 22 16.24 -2.81 8.03
CA GLU A 22 17.24 -3.34 7.11
C GLU A 22 18.06 -2.21 6.46
N GLU A 23 17.43 -1.13 6.02
CA GLU A 23 18.13 0.06 5.48
C GLU A 23 19.07 0.69 6.51
N VAL A 24 18.64 0.81 7.77
CA VAL A 24 19.50 1.30 8.86
C VAL A 24 20.71 0.39 9.06
N LEU A 25 20.52 -0.93 9.03
CA LEU A 25 21.60 -1.91 9.17
C LEU A 25 22.58 -1.84 7.98
N ILE A 26 22.08 -1.72 6.76
CA ILE A 26 22.90 -1.54 5.55
C ILE A 26 23.71 -0.24 5.64
N GLN A 27 23.07 0.85 6.06
CA GLN A 27 23.74 2.15 6.20
C GLN A 27 24.85 2.11 7.26
N TYR A 28 24.64 1.36 8.34
CA TYR A 28 25.66 1.11 9.36
C TYR A 28 26.87 0.33 8.79
N ILE A 29 26.63 -0.72 8.00
CA ILE A 29 27.69 -1.49 7.33
C ILE A 29 28.52 -0.60 6.40
N ILE A 30 27.85 0.25 5.61
CA ILE A 30 28.52 1.20 4.71
C ILE A 30 29.36 2.22 5.49
N ASP A 31 28.88 2.71 6.63
CA ASP A 31 29.65 3.62 7.49
C ASP A 31 30.91 2.96 8.05
N MET A 32 30.81 1.71 8.50
CA MET A 32 31.96 0.95 8.99
C MET A 32 33.04 0.81 7.91
N ASP A 33 32.66 0.44 6.70
CA ASP A 33 33.59 0.27 5.57
C ASP A 33 34.28 1.61 5.21
N LYS A 34 33.50 2.70 5.15
CA LYS A 34 34.03 4.06 4.92
C LYS A 34 35.04 4.49 5.99
N ARG A 35 34.91 4.00 7.22
CA ARG A 35 35.81 4.29 8.34
C ARG A 35 37.01 3.33 8.40
N GLY A 36 37.13 2.40 7.46
CA GLY A 36 38.22 1.42 7.38
C GLY A 36 38.06 0.23 8.33
N PHE A 37 36.86 0.01 8.90
CA PHE A 37 36.56 -1.16 9.72
C PHE A 37 35.91 -2.24 8.87
N VAL A 38 36.49 -3.45 8.86
CA VAL A 38 35.88 -4.60 8.18
C VAL A 38 34.63 -5.04 8.96
N PRO A 39 33.42 -5.01 8.36
CA PRO A 39 32.21 -5.50 8.99
C PRO A 39 32.38 -6.98 9.39
N LYS A 40 32.17 -7.29 10.67
CA LYS A 40 32.17 -8.66 11.17
C LYS A 40 30.74 -9.12 11.40
N LEU A 41 30.45 -10.39 11.11
CA LEU A 41 29.12 -10.97 11.28
C LEU A 41 28.54 -10.69 12.68
N ASN A 42 29.32 -10.95 13.74
CA ASN A 42 28.87 -10.70 15.12
C ASN A 42 28.53 -9.22 15.38
N GLY A 43 29.29 -8.28 14.81
CA GLY A 43 29.00 -6.85 14.99
C GLY A 43 27.74 -6.40 14.25
N VAL A 44 27.46 -7.01 13.10
CA VAL A 44 26.20 -6.80 12.37
C VAL A 44 25.03 -7.41 13.14
N GLU A 45 25.21 -8.59 13.72
CA GLU A 45 24.21 -9.26 14.57
C GLU A 45 23.90 -8.46 15.83
N ASP A 46 24.91 -7.94 16.53
CA ASP A 46 24.75 -7.11 17.73
C ASP A 46 23.85 -5.89 17.45
N ILE A 47 24.01 -5.26 16.29
CA ILE A 47 23.24 -4.07 15.91
C ILE A 47 21.85 -4.42 15.42
N ALA A 48 21.69 -5.52 14.69
CA ALA A 48 20.37 -6.04 14.35
C ALA A 48 19.56 -6.33 15.63
N ASN A 49 20.17 -6.99 16.61
CA ASN A 49 19.54 -7.26 17.91
C ASN A 49 19.24 -5.96 18.66
N TYR A 50 20.16 -5.01 18.70
CA TYR A 50 19.92 -3.70 19.30
C TYR A 50 18.74 -2.96 18.66
N ILE A 51 18.61 -2.99 17.33
CA ILE A 51 17.49 -2.39 16.62
C ILE A 51 16.18 -3.05 17.06
N LEU A 52 16.11 -4.38 17.07
CA LEU A 52 14.93 -5.15 17.50
C LEU A 52 14.55 -4.87 18.96
N GLU A 53 15.53 -4.85 19.86
CA GLU A 53 15.32 -4.54 21.28
C GLU A 53 14.85 -3.09 21.46
N SER A 54 15.45 -2.14 20.75
CA SER A 54 15.06 -0.73 20.81
C SER A 54 13.63 -0.52 20.31
N TRP A 55 13.21 -1.28 19.29
CA TRP A 55 11.85 -1.27 18.77
C TRP A 55 10.87 -1.88 19.76
N GLY A 56 11.18 -3.06 20.31
CA GLY A 56 10.38 -3.68 21.38
C GLY A 56 10.23 -2.77 22.60
N ALA A 57 11.31 -2.12 23.02
CA ALA A 57 11.30 -1.16 24.12
C ALA A 57 10.45 0.08 23.82
N LYS A 58 10.47 0.59 22.58
CA LYS A 58 9.57 1.68 22.14
C LYS A 58 8.11 1.24 22.19
N LYS A 59 7.79 0.05 21.69
CA LYS A 59 6.42 -0.50 21.76
C LYS A 59 5.94 -0.57 23.21
N ALA A 60 6.74 -1.14 24.10
CA ALA A 60 6.42 -1.23 25.52
C ALA A 60 6.28 0.14 26.20
N LYS A 61 7.20 1.08 25.94
CA LYS A 61 7.19 2.43 26.54
C LYS A 61 5.91 3.20 26.22
N TYR A 62 5.41 3.08 25.00
CA TYR A 62 4.22 3.80 24.53
C TYR A 62 2.95 2.96 24.56
N GLY A 63 3.02 1.70 25.01
CA GLY A 63 1.89 0.78 25.02
C GLY A 63 1.38 0.42 23.63
N ILE A 64 2.24 0.48 22.60
CA ILE A 64 1.87 0.20 21.21
C ILE A 64 1.73 -1.30 21.02
N VAL A 65 0.54 -1.73 20.60
CA VAL A 65 0.19 -3.12 20.29
C VAL A 65 0.12 -3.34 18.78
N ASP A 66 0.06 -4.59 18.33
CA ASP A 66 0.09 -4.90 16.90
C ASP A 66 -1.14 -4.33 16.14
N SER A 67 -2.27 -4.11 16.83
CA SER A 67 -3.48 -3.45 16.30
C SER A 67 -3.30 -1.96 16.03
N ASP A 68 -2.27 -1.32 16.59
CA ASP A 68 -1.99 0.11 16.39
C ASP A 68 -1.21 0.39 15.09
N PHE A 69 -0.72 -0.65 14.41
CA PHE A 69 -0.03 -0.51 13.14
C PHE A 69 -1.02 -0.58 11.99
N TYR A 70 -1.29 0.57 11.38
CA TYR A 70 -2.13 0.69 10.20
C TYR A 70 -1.26 0.90 8.96
N ASN A 71 -1.48 0.07 7.94
CA ASN A 71 -0.93 0.30 6.61
C ASN A 71 -1.96 1.06 5.77
N PHE A 72 -1.55 2.15 5.14
CA PHE A 72 -2.35 2.90 4.18
C PHE A 72 -1.77 2.68 2.79
N ASP A 73 -2.63 2.40 1.81
CA ASP A 73 -2.21 2.25 0.43
C ASP A 73 -3.27 2.79 -0.54
N GLU A 74 -2.84 3.09 -1.75
CA GLU A 74 -3.67 3.65 -2.81
C GLU A 74 -3.89 2.62 -3.91
N ILE A 75 -5.15 2.43 -4.31
CA ILE A 75 -5.50 1.64 -5.49
C ILE A 75 -6.29 2.48 -6.51
N GLY A 76 -5.72 2.64 -7.70
CA GLY A 76 -6.39 3.20 -8.86
C GLY A 76 -7.23 2.16 -9.61
N PHE A 77 -8.41 2.54 -10.07
CA PHE A 77 -9.26 1.71 -10.91
C PHE A 77 -10.12 2.56 -11.85
N MET A 78 -10.50 1.99 -13.00
CA MET A 78 -11.42 2.62 -13.93
C MET A 78 -12.84 2.11 -13.70
N MET A 79 -13.79 3.03 -13.58
CA MET A 79 -15.22 2.76 -13.53
C MET A 79 -15.90 3.25 -14.80
N GLY A 80 -16.85 2.49 -15.32
CA GLY A 80 -17.68 2.97 -16.40
C GLY A 80 -18.80 2.02 -16.78
N ILE A 81 -19.73 2.52 -17.58
CA ILE A 81 -20.91 1.77 -18.04
C ILE A 81 -20.62 1.18 -19.42
N ILE A 82 -20.85 -0.13 -19.57
CA ILE A 82 -20.94 -0.80 -20.87
C ILE A 82 -22.27 -1.54 -20.88
N CYS A 83 -23.04 -1.45 -21.97
CA CYS A 83 -24.35 -2.08 -22.19
C CYS A 83 -24.91 -2.92 -21.03
N SER A 84 -26.01 -2.44 -20.42
CA SER A 84 -26.74 -3.03 -19.29
C SER A 84 -25.97 -3.29 -17.98
N GLY A 85 -24.68 -2.96 -17.84
CA GLY A 85 -23.93 -3.22 -16.59
C GLY A 85 -22.82 -2.23 -16.23
N ILE A 86 -22.55 -2.12 -14.92
CA ILE A 86 -21.38 -1.42 -14.36
C ILE A 86 -20.17 -2.34 -14.43
N ILE A 87 -19.01 -1.84 -14.85
CA ILE A 87 -17.75 -2.58 -14.84
C ILE A 87 -16.69 -1.82 -14.05
N ILE A 88 -16.07 -2.50 -13.10
CA ILE A 88 -14.92 -2.04 -12.31
C ILE A 88 -13.69 -2.81 -12.83
N THR A 89 -12.67 -2.09 -13.30
CA THR A 89 -11.39 -2.71 -13.72
C THR A 89 -10.22 -2.12 -12.96
N ASN A 90 -9.37 -2.98 -12.40
CA ASN A 90 -8.08 -2.61 -11.81
C ASN A 90 -7.22 -1.80 -12.81
N ALA A 91 -6.47 -0.81 -12.33
CA ALA A 91 -5.50 -0.04 -13.11
C ALA A 91 -4.44 -0.94 -13.80
N GLU A 92 -4.00 -2.01 -13.15
CA GLU A 92 -3.00 -2.92 -13.69
C GLU A 92 -3.68 -4.08 -14.45
N ARG A 93 -3.51 -4.11 -15.78
CA ARG A 93 -4.06 -5.15 -16.66
C ARG A 93 -2.98 -6.11 -17.14
N ASN A 94 -3.20 -7.38 -16.80
CA ASN A 94 -2.32 -8.51 -17.08
C ASN A 94 -2.81 -9.37 -18.30
N SER A 95 -4.04 -9.18 -18.78
CA SER A 95 -4.63 -10.00 -19.87
C SER A 95 -5.05 -9.21 -21.13
N ARG A 96 -5.25 -9.94 -22.26
CA ARG A 96 -5.53 -9.41 -23.61
C ARG A 96 -6.54 -8.26 -23.58
N SER A 97 -6.12 -7.10 -24.07
CA SER A 97 -6.89 -5.86 -24.11
C SER A 97 -8.13 -6.01 -24.99
N LYS A 98 -9.33 -6.03 -24.38
CA LYS A 98 -10.54 -5.61 -25.10
C LYS A 98 -10.43 -4.10 -25.31
N ALA A 99 -10.62 -3.66 -26.57
CA ALA A 99 -10.62 -2.26 -26.96
C ALA A 99 -11.46 -1.45 -25.97
N ILE A 100 -10.82 -0.47 -25.34
CA ILE A 100 -11.48 0.49 -24.46
C ILE A 100 -12.41 1.30 -25.36
N GLN A 101 -13.72 1.24 -25.13
CA GLN A 101 -14.64 2.12 -25.85
C GLN A 101 -14.36 3.56 -25.36
N PRO A 102 -13.98 4.48 -26.25
CA PRO A 102 -13.79 5.88 -25.89
C PRO A 102 -15.15 6.48 -25.50
N GLY A 103 -15.26 7.05 -24.29
CA GLY A 103 -16.38 7.95 -23.94
C GLY A 103 -17.09 7.75 -22.60
N ASN A 104 -16.99 6.58 -21.94
CA ASN A 104 -17.83 6.27 -20.76
C ASN A 104 -17.08 5.65 -19.56
N ARG A 105 -15.78 5.93 -19.40
CA ARG A 105 -15.02 5.43 -18.24
C ARG A 105 -14.23 6.55 -17.57
N GLU A 106 -14.38 6.65 -16.26
CA GLU A 106 -13.68 7.61 -15.41
C GLU A 106 -12.71 6.88 -14.47
N TRP A 107 -11.63 7.58 -14.11
CA TRP A 107 -10.66 7.07 -13.15
C TRP A 107 -11.13 7.39 -11.74
N ALA A 108 -10.97 6.42 -10.85
CA ALA A 108 -11.17 6.58 -9.43
C ALA A 108 -10.00 5.97 -8.68
N THR A 109 -9.73 6.54 -7.52
CA THR A 109 -8.72 6.10 -6.58
C THR A 109 -9.43 5.74 -5.28
N ALA A 110 -9.11 4.59 -4.70
CA ALA A 110 -9.45 4.29 -3.32
C ALA A 110 -8.19 4.33 -2.46
N ILE A 111 -8.23 5.10 -1.38
CA ILE A 111 -7.26 4.97 -0.29
C ILE A 111 -7.86 3.98 0.71
N ILE A 112 -7.14 2.90 0.93
CA ILE A 112 -7.57 1.78 1.78
C ILE A 112 -6.54 1.63 2.89
N TYR A 113 -6.99 1.11 4.02
CA TYR A 113 -6.09 0.75 5.09
C TYR A 113 -6.57 -0.43 5.90
N GLY A 114 -5.61 -1.06 6.57
CA GLY A 114 -5.87 -2.15 7.50
C GLY A 114 -4.75 -2.30 8.51
N ASN A 115 -5.07 -2.92 9.65
CA ASN A 115 -4.10 -3.30 10.66
C ASN A 115 -3.81 -4.81 10.66
N GLY A 116 -2.88 -5.23 11.54
CA GLY A 116 -2.49 -6.64 11.69
C GLY A 116 -3.60 -7.56 12.21
N GLU A 117 -4.70 -7.02 12.74
CA GLU A 117 -5.84 -7.77 13.26
C GLU A 117 -6.98 -7.92 12.23
N GLY A 118 -6.81 -7.36 11.03
CA GLY A 118 -7.81 -7.41 9.97
C GLY A 118 -8.92 -6.38 10.12
N GLU A 119 -8.76 -5.41 11.01
CA GLU A 119 -9.65 -4.25 11.05
C GLU A 119 -9.37 -3.37 9.84
N THR A 120 -10.44 -3.03 9.13
CA THR A 120 -10.43 -2.10 8.02
C THR A 120 -11.41 -0.99 8.34
N ILE A 121 -11.05 0.25 8.09
CA ILE A 121 -12.00 1.36 8.15
C ILE A 121 -12.41 1.69 6.71
N PRO A 122 -13.61 2.26 6.51
CA PRO A 122 -14.11 2.64 5.20
C PRO A 122 -13.07 3.28 4.27
N PRO A 123 -13.02 2.83 3.00
CA PRO A 123 -12.14 3.41 2.01
C PRO A 123 -12.50 4.86 1.75
N PHE A 124 -11.49 5.67 1.45
CA PHE A 124 -11.67 7.03 0.97
C PHE A 124 -11.58 7.03 -0.55
N LEU A 125 -12.70 7.36 -1.21
CA LEU A 125 -12.81 7.36 -2.67
C LEU A 125 -12.56 8.76 -3.23
N ILE A 126 -11.60 8.87 -4.13
CA ILE A 126 -11.32 10.06 -4.92
C ILE A 126 -11.75 9.77 -6.35
N VAL A 127 -12.71 10.53 -6.86
CA VAL A 127 -13.22 10.39 -8.22
C VAL A 127 -12.76 11.58 -9.03
N GLN A 128 -12.10 11.31 -10.16
CA GLN A 128 -11.62 12.32 -11.07
C GLN A 128 -12.54 12.36 -12.30
N GLY A 129 -13.20 13.49 -12.52
CA GLY A 129 -14.17 13.66 -13.60
C GLY A 129 -14.38 15.13 -13.94
N GLN A 130 -14.76 15.40 -15.19
CA GLN A 130 -15.19 16.75 -15.60
C GLN A 130 -16.69 16.95 -15.37
N VAL A 131 -17.46 15.87 -15.45
CA VAL A 131 -18.92 15.87 -15.27
C VAL A 131 -19.29 14.72 -14.36
N HIS A 132 -19.58 15.04 -13.11
CA HIS A 132 -19.97 14.06 -12.11
C HIS A 132 -21.50 13.91 -12.13
N LEU A 133 -22.00 12.68 -12.25
CA LEU A 133 -23.43 12.43 -12.14
C LEU A 133 -23.85 12.45 -10.66
N PHE A 134 -24.89 13.22 -10.32
CA PHE A 134 -25.35 13.39 -8.93
C PHE A 134 -25.77 12.07 -8.26
N ASN A 135 -26.29 11.12 -9.04
CA ASN A 135 -26.71 9.81 -8.56
C ASN A 135 -25.54 8.96 -8.02
N TRP A 136 -24.30 9.23 -8.43
CA TRP A 136 -23.11 8.55 -7.90
C TRP A 136 -22.81 8.85 -6.43
N TYR A 137 -23.45 9.88 -5.87
CA TYR A 137 -23.30 10.28 -4.47
C TYR A 137 -24.57 10.10 -3.65
N THR A 138 -25.70 9.90 -4.33
CA THR A 138 -27.04 9.95 -3.70
C THR A 138 -27.85 8.68 -3.87
N GLU A 139 -27.58 7.89 -4.93
CA GLU A 139 -28.24 6.63 -5.22
C GLU A 139 -27.20 5.49 -5.19
N THR A 140 -26.45 5.42 -4.10
CA THR A 140 -25.44 4.38 -3.91
C THR A 140 -25.86 3.43 -2.79
N ASP A 141 -25.62 2.14 -2.98
CA ASP A 141 -25.71 1.14 -1.91
C ASP A 141 -24.45 1.13 -1.02
N PHE A 142 -23.60 2.17 -1.11
CA PHE A 142 -22.41 2.27 -0.27
C PHE A 142 -22.79 2.52 1.18
N PRO A 143 -22.03 1.93 2.13
CA PRO A 143 -22.15 2.26 3.53
C PRO A 143 -21.98 3.77 3.78
N ALA A 144 -22.77 4.33 4.70
CA ALA A 144 -22.83 5.76 4.96
C ALA A 144 -21.53 6.37 5.53
N ASP A 145 -20.62 5.52 5.99
CA ASP A 145 -19.31 5.87 6.54
C ASP A 145 -18.21 5.94 5.46
N TRP A 146 -18.52 5.63 4.20
CA TRP A 146 -17.60 5.81 3.08
C TRP A 146 -17.51 7.28 2.68
N ALA A 147 -16.28 7.80 2.64
CA ALA A 147 -16.03 9.17 2.21
C ALA A 147 -15.73 9.20 0.70
N ILE A 148 -16.51 9.96 -0.06
CA ILE A 148 -16.27 10.19 -1.50
C ILE A 148 -15.98 11.67 -1.73
N LYS A 149 -14.88 11.99 -2.40
CA LYS A 149 -14.51 13.35 -2.79
C LYS A 149 -14.22 13.46 -4.29
N PRO A 150 -14.83 14.45 -4.98
CA PRO A 150 -14.44 14.77 -6.35
C PRO A 150 -13.10 15.52 -6.36
N THR A 151 -12.31 15.30 -7.41
CA THR A 151 -11.13 16.12 -7.73
C THR A 151 -11.21 16.60 -9.17
N SER A 152 -10.65 17.77 -9.46
CA SER A 152 -10.57 18.33 -10.81
C SER A 152 -9.58 17.56 -11.67
N ASN A 153 -9.83 17.53 -12.98
CA ASN A 153 -8.79 17.22 -13.96
C ASN A 153 -7.82 18.40 -14.03
N GLU A 154 -6.53 18.16 -13.82
CA GLU A 154 -5.46 19.10 -14.23
C GLU A 154 -5.22 19.04 -15.75
#